data_AF-A0A970EIL8-F1
#
_entry.id   AF-A0A970EIL8-F1
#
_cell.length_a   1.000
_cell.length_b   1.000
_cell.length_c   1.000
_cell.angle_alpha   90.00
_cell.angle_beta   90.00
_cell.angle_gamma   90.00
#
_symmetry.space_group_name_H-M   'P 1'
#
loop_
_entity.id
_entity.type
_entity.pdbx_description
1 polymer ?
#
loop_
_entity_poly.entity_id
_entity_poly.type
_entity_poly.pdbx_seq_one_letter_code
_entity_poly.pdbx_strand_id
1 'polypeptide(L)'
;MLEISKREQIGALILAGLFLVGVLVKFVFTPQPAPLKVDIVEEPATEAESGEVVVHVAGAVRKPGVYKLPAGARVIDALEVAGGALPEADPHALNLAEPLYDGRRIFVAAKQANMDQ
;
A
#
# COMPACT_ATOMS: atom_id res chain seq x y z
N MET A 1 -48.62 -38.91 -6.72
CA MET A 1 -49.22 -37.80 -5.95
C MET A 1 -49.09 -38.20 -4.48
N LEU A 2 -48.05 -37.73 -3.77
CA LEU A 2 -47.82 -38.11 -2.38
C LEU A 2 -48.80 -37.34 -1.48
N GLU A 3 -49.86 -38.01 -1.01
CA GLU A 3 -50.73 -37.53 0.07
C GLU A 3 -49.99 -37.67 1.40
N ILE A 4 -49.23 -36.65 1.80
CA ILE A 4 -48.52 -36.64 3.08
C ILE A 4 -49.55 -36.57 4.21
N SER A 5 -49.56 -37.57 5.10
CA SER A 5 -50.51 -37.63 6.22
C SER A 5 -50.26 -36.48 7.20
N LYS A 6 -51.32 -35.93 7.83
CA LYS A 6 -51.21 -34.79 8.78
C LYS A 6 -50.15 -35.01 9.87
N ARG A 7 -49.89 -36.26 10.27
CA ARG A 7 -48.87 -36.63 11.26
C ARG A 7 -47.44 -36.50 10.74
N GLU A 8 -47.23 -36.76 9.45
CA GLU A 8 -45.93 -36.61 8.78
C GLU A 8 -45.64 -35.14 8.44
N GLN A 9 -46.68 -34.36 8.09
CA GLN A 9 -46.54 -32.91 7.89
C GLN A 9 -46.11 -32.18 9.16
N ILE A 10 -46.65 -32.56 10.33
CA ILE A 10 -46.27 -31.98 11.62
C ILE A 10 -44.79 -32.27 11.93
N GLY A 11 -44.34 -33.52 11.69
CA GLY A 11 -42.93 -33.89 11.86
C GLY A 11 -42.00 -33.10 10.94
N ALA A 12 -42.38 -32.93 9.67
CA ALA A 12 -41.62 -32.16 8.69
C ALA A 12 -41.52 -30.67 9.06
N LEU A 13 -42.61 -30.07 9.56
CA LEU A 13 -42.61 -28.66 9.99
C LEU A 13 -41.75 -28.42 11.23
N ILE A 14 -41.74 -29.34 12.19
CA ILE A 14 -40.89 -29.25 13.38
C ILE A 14 -39.41 -29.35 12.96
N LEU A 15 -39.06 -30.27 12.08
CA LEU A 15 -37.70 -30.41 11.55
C LEU A 15 -37.26 -29.16 10.79
N ALA A 16 -38.12 -28.62 9.92
CA ALA A 16 -37.83 -27.38 9.20
C ALA A 16 -37.66 -26.19 10.16
N GLY A 17 -38.49 -26.10 11.21
CA GLY A 17 -38.37 -25.10 12.26
C GLY A 17 -37.06 -25.21 13.05
N LEU A 18 -36.69 -26.42 13.48
CA LEU A 18 -35.42 -26.66 14.18
C LEU A 18 -34.21 -26.35 13.28
N PHE A 19 -34.30 -26.67 12.00
CA PHE A 19 -33.27 -26.33 11.02
C PHE A 19 -33.15 -24.81 10.85
N LEU A 20 -34.27 -24.09 10.69
CA LEU A 20 -34.29 -22.63 10.58
C LEU A 20 -33.74 -21.94 11.84
N VAL A 21 -34.09 -22.44 13.02
CA VAL A 21 -33.53 -21.94 14.29
C VAL A 21 -32.03 -22.20 14.35
N GLY A 22 -31.55 -23.39 13.96
CA GLY A 22 -30.12 -23.69 13.91
C GLY A 22 -29.35 -22.78 12.95
N VAL A 23 -29.90 -22.49 11.77
CA VAL A 23 -29.33 -21.54 10.80
C VAL A 23 -29.32 -20.12 11.36
N LEU A 24 -30.41 -19.68 11.99
CA LEU A 24 -30.52 -18.34 12.59
C LEU A 24 -29.52 -18.17 13.75
N VAL A 25 -29.37 -19.18 14.61
CA VAL A 25 -28.38 -19.19 15.68
C VAL A 25 -26.97 -19.13 15.10
N LYS A 26 -26.66 -19.92 14.06
CA LYS A 26 -25.35 -19.85 13.39
C LYS A 26 -25.07 -18.45 12.84
N PHE A 27 -26.09 -17.77 12.29
CA PHE A 27 -25.95 -16.43 11.70
C PHE A 27 -25.78 -15.33 12.75
N VAL A 28 -26.60 -15.34 13.82
CA VAL A 28 -26.56 -14.34 14.90
C VAL A 28 -25.33 -14.52 15.80
N PHE A 29 -24.92 -15.76 16.03
CA PHE A 29 -23.78 -16.10 16.89
C PHE A 29 -22.52 -16.44 16.10
N THR A 30 -22.45 -16.14 14.79
CA THR A 30 -21.15 -16.16 14.10
C THR A 30 -20.30 -15.06 14.73
N PRO A 31 -19.18 -15.38 15.40
CA PRO A 31 -18.31 -14.36 15.91
C PRO A 31 -17.82 -13.53 14.72
N GLN A 32 -18.14 -12.24 14.72
CA GLN A 32 -17.52 -11.28 13.81
C GLN A 32 -16.00 -11.53 13.93
N PRO A 33 -15.28 -11.81 12.82
CA PRO A 33 -13.83 -11.93 12.91
C PRO A 33 -13.34 -10.67 13.61
N ALA A 34 -12.70 -10.86 14.77
CA ALA A 34 -12.24 -9.76 15.58
C ALA A 34 -11.45 -8.81 14.66
N PRO A 35 -11.65 -7.48 14.75
CA PRO A 35 -10.82 -6.55 13.99
C PRO A 35 -9.38 -6.97 14.23
N LEU A 36 -8.64 -7.18 13.14
CA LEU A 36 -7.24 -7.50 13.21
C LEU A 36 -6.60 -6.44 14.10
N LYS A 37 -6.25 -6.83 15.33
CA LYS A 37 -5.25 -6.11 16.09
C LYS A 37 -3.99 -6.34 15.30
N VAL A 38 -3.74 -5.44 14.36
CA VAL A 38 -2.39 -5.21 13.89
C VAL A 38 -1.70 -4.74 15.17
N ASP A 39 -1.11 -5.67 15.90
CA ASP A 39 0.01 -5.34 16.75
C ASP A 39 0.99 -4.75 15.76
N ILE A 40 0.97 -3.42 15.65
CA ILE A 40 2.05 -2.67 15.07
C ILE A 40 3.18 -3.05 16.01
N VAL A 41 3.89 -4.12 15.68
CA VAL A 41 5.32 -4.16 15.94
C VAL A 41 5.74 -2.86 15.28
N GLU A 42 5.91 -1.84 16.11
CA GLU A 42 6.80 -0.74 15.84
C GLU A 42 8.12 -1.47 15.58
N GLU A 43 8.28 -1.94 14.35
CA GLU A 43 9.55 -2.28 13.79
C GLU A 43 10.34 -1.04 14.11
N PRO A 44 11.36 -1.16 14.99
CA PRO A 44 11.99 0.00 15.56
C PRO A 44 12.31 0.86 14.36
N ALA A 45 11.78 2.08 14.33
CA ALA A 45 12.22 3.07 13.38
C ALA A 45 13.72 3.05 13.56
N THR A 46 14.42 2.35 12.65
CA THR A 46 15.82 2.07 12.76
C THR A 46 16.39 3.43 13.01
N GLU A 47 16.99 3.61 14.19
CA GLU A 47 17.53 4.88 14.64
C GLU A 47 18.08 5.56 13.41
N ALA A 48 17.67 6.81 13.17
CA ALA A 48 18.31 7.62 12.16
C ALA A 48 19.79 7.60 12.51
N GLU A 49 20.51 6.63 11.95
CA GLU A 49 21.91 6.43 12.22
C GLU A 49 22.51 7.76 11.82
N SER A 50 23.37 8.29 12.68
CA SER A 50 24.13 9.51 12.46
C SER A 50 25.07 9.32 11.25
N GLY A 51 24.49 9.17 10.07
CA GLY A 51 25.09 8.60 8.87
C GLY A 51 24.59 9.31 7.62
N GLU A 52 25.32 9.09 6.54
CA GLU A 52 25.02 9.62 5.22
C GLU A 52 24.52 8.49 4.31
N VAL A 53 23.61 8.81 3.40
CA VAL A 53 23.26 7.96 2.26
C VAL A 53 23.93 8.48 1.01
N VAL A 54 24.44 7.57 0.19
CA VAL A 54 25.04 7.86 -1.12
C VAL A 54 24.03 7.52 -2.21
N VAL A 55 23.64 8.52 -3.00
CA VAL A 55 22.64 8.34 -4.07
C VAL A 55 23.17 8.82 -5.41
N HIS A 56 22.70 8.19 -6.49
CA HIS A 56 23.01 8.59 -7.86
C HIS A 56 21.83 9.33 -8.49
N VAL A 57 21.99 10.61 -8.81
CA VAL A 57 20.99 11.43 -9.52
C VAL A 57 21.37 11.52 -11.00
N ALA A 58 20.45 11.11 -11.87
CA ALA A 58 20.64 11.07 -13.31
C ALA A 58 19.42 11.60 -14.08
N GLY A 59 19.59 11.84 -15.38
CA GLY A 59 18.53 12.30 -16.27
C GLY A 59 18.47 13.82 -16.39
N ALA A 60 17.26 14.37 -16.49
CA ALA A 60 16.98 15.78 -16.74
C ALA A 60 17.18 16.67 -15.49
N VAL A 61 18.41 16.71 -14.97
CA VAL A 61 18.83 17.56 -13.84
C VAL A 61 20.03 18.41 -14.23
N ARG A 62 20.27 19.53 -13.54
CA ARG A 62 21.38 20.43 -13.91
C ARG A 62 22.76 19.81 -13.72
N LYS A 63 22.95 19.03 -12.67
CA LYS A 63 24.23 18.40 -12.33
C LYS A 63 23.98 16.91 -12.01
N PRO A 64 23.93 16.03 -13.01
CA PRO A 64 23.90 14.59 -12.76
C PRO A 64 25.17 14.15 -12.01
N GLY A 65 25.04 13.19 -11.10
CA GLY A 65 26.18 12.74 -10.30
C GLY A 65 25.80 11.90 -9.08
N VAL A 66 26.80 11.54 -8.30
CA VAL A 66 26.66 10.82 -7.03
C VAL A 66 26.78 11.82 -5.89
N TYR A 67 25.84 11.77 -4.95
CA TYR A 67 25.71 12.72 -3.85
C TYR A 67 25.63 12.00 -2.50
N LYS A 68 26.25 12.61 -1.49
CA LYS A 68 26.11 12.22 -0.09
C LYS A 68 25.08 13.14 0.56
N LEU A 69 24.09 12.55 1.21
CA LEU A 69 23.01 13.26 1.88
C LEU A 69 22.85 12.70 3.30
N PRO A 70 22.35 13.49 4.26
CA PRO A 70 22.03 12.98 5.59
C PRO A 70 21.04 11.82 5.51
N ALA A 71 21.17 10.83 6.41
CA ALA A 71 20.14 9.82 6.60
C ALA A 71 18.78 10.48 6.89
N GLY A 72 17.72 9.95 6.28
CA GLY A 72 16.37 10.53 6.33
C GLY A 72 16.09 11.61 5.29
N ALA A 73 17.08 12.00 4.47
CA ALA A 73 16.85 12.84 3.30
C ALA A 73 15.84 12.21 2.34
N ARG A 74 15.17 13.06 1.54
CA ARG A 74 14.14 12.68 0.58
C ARG A 74 14.60 12.95 -0.84
N VAL A 75 13.85 12.42 -1.82
CA VAL A 75 14.11 12.62 -3.25
C VAL A 75 14.22 14.10 -3.63
N ILE A 76 13.42 14.98 -3.01
CA ILE A 76 13.51 16.43 -3.23
C ILE A 76 14.89 17.01 -2.84
N ASP A 77 15.47 16.55 -1.73
CA ASP A 77 16.77 17.05 -1.25
C ASP A 77 17.88 16.66 -2.23
N ALA A 78 17.84 15.43 -2.76
CA ALA A 78 18.77 14.98 -3.80
C ALA A 78 18.64 15.79 -5.10
N LEU A 79 17.41 16.13 -5.48
CA LEU A 79 17.15 16.96 -6.65
C LEU A 79 17.71 18.38 -6.48
N GLU A 80 17.55 18.98 -5.30
CA GLU A 80 18.10 20.29 -4.96
C GLU A 80 19.63 20.31 -5.00
N VAL A 81 20.28 19.32 -4.38
CA VAL A 81 21.76 19.19 -4.40
C VAL A 81 22.28 18.96 -5.82
N ALA A 82 21.52 18.27 -6.68
CA ALA A 82 21.80 18.14 -8.11
C ALA A 82 21.55 19.44 -8.93
N GLY A 83 21.22 20.55 -8.26
CA GLY A 83 20.97 21.86 -8.86
C GLY A 83 19.54 22.04 -9.41
N GLY A 84 18.62 21.15 -9.04
CA GLY A 84 17.25 21.16 -9.51
C GLY A 84 17.06 20.49 -10.88
N ALA A 85 15.79 20.37 -11.25
CA ALA A 85 15.37 19.80 -12.53
C ALA A 85 15.64 20.77 -13.70
N LEU A 86 15.90 20.24 -14.89
CA LEU A 86 15.95 21.02 -16.14
C LEU A 86 14.53 21.42 -16.60
N PRO A 87 14.36 22.44 -17.46
CA PRO A 87 13.04 22.88 -17.93
C PRO A 87 12.18 21.78 -18.59
N GLU A 88 12.85 20.88 -19.32
CA GLU A 88 12.28 19.71 -19.98
C GLU A 88 12.02 18.55 -19.03
N ALA A 89 12.48 18.60 -17.78
CA ALA A 89 12.30 17.52 -16.81
C ALA A 89 10.84 17.37 -16.39
N ASP A 90 10.44 16.13 -16.10
CA ASP A 90 9.18 15.79 -15.45
C ASP A 90 9.42 15.30 -14.02
N PRO A 91 9.56 16.22 -13.04
CA PRO A 91 9.70 15.85 -11.64
C PRO A 91 8.42 15.25 -11.04
N HIS A 92 7.25 15.40 -11.68
CA HIS A 92 6.00 14.81 -11.18
C HIS A 92 5.96 13.29 -11.35
N ALA A 93 6.80 12.74 -12.22
CA ALA A 93 7.02 11.31 -12.33
C ALA A 93 7.74 10.71 -11.11
N LEU A 94 8.28 11.53 -10.21
CA LEU A 94 8.94 11.10 -8.98
C LEU A 94 8.10 11.38 -7.74
N ASN A 95 8.13 10.47 -6.77
CA ASN A 95 7.65 10.76 -5.44
C ASN A 95 8.70 11.60 -4.68
N LEU A 96 8.59 12.92 -4.78
CA LEU A 96 9.54 13.86 -4.16
C LEU A 96 9.63 13.72 -2.63
N ALA A 97 8.60 13.15 -1.99
CA ALA A 97 8.54 12.92 -0.56
C ALA A 97 9.10 11.56 -0.13
N GLU A 98 9.48 10.69 -1.07
CA GLU A 98 10.04 9.37 -0.78
C GLU A 98 11.37 9.52 -0.01
N PRO A 99 11.54 8.81 1.12
CA PRO A 99 12.80 8.77 1.85
C PRO A 99 13.88 8.06 1.03
N LEU A 100 15.12 8.50 1.18
CA LEU A 100 16.27 7.92 0.51
C LEU A 100 16.93 6.84 1.36
N TYR A 101 17.46 5.85 0.65
CA TYR A 101 18.27 4.77 1.20
C TYR A 101 19.61 4.75 0.46
N ASP A 102 20.65 4.24 1.12
CA ASP A 102 21.98 4.15 0.52
C ASP A 102 21.99 3.33 -0.78
N GLY A 103 22.79 3.78 -1.75
CA GLY A 103 22.88 3.17 -3.08
C GLY A 103 21.70 3.46 -4.02
N ARG A 104 20.69 4.22 -3.61
CA ARG A 104 19.52 4.54 -4.44
C ARG A 104 19.93 5.33 -5.70
N ARG A 105 19.36 4.95 -6.84
CA ARG A 105 19.41 5.74 -8.07
C ARG A 105 18.09 6.48 -8.29
N ILE A 106 18.19 7.78 -8.52
CA ILE A 106 17.08 8.68 -8.86
C ILE A 106 17.26 9.07 -10.32
N PHE A 107 16.26 8.78 -11.15
CA PHE A 107 16.27 9.14 -12.56
C PHE A 107 15.14 10.13 -12.84
N VAL A 108 15.49 11.34 -13.25
CA VAL A 108 14.52 12.36 -13.64
C VAL A 108 14.26 12.24 -15.13
N ALA A 109 13.05 11.81 -15.50
CA ALA A 109 12.65 11.74 -16.90
C ALA A 109 12.48 13.13 -17.51
N ALA A 110 12.60 13.24 -18.82
CA ALA A 110 12.08 14.40 -19.55
C ALA A 110 10.57 14.25 -19.73
N LYS A 111 9.84 15.36 -19.81
CA LYS A 111 8.46 15.42 -20.24
C LYS A 111 8.37 14.76 -21.61
N GLN A 112 7.37 13.90 -21.79
CA GLN A 112 7.04 13.41 -23.11
C GLN A 112 6.62 14.63 -23.95
N ALA A 113 7.43 14.97 -24.95
CA ALA A 113 6.95 15.85 -26.00
C ALA A 113 5.84 15.06 -26.70
N ASN A 114 4.59 15.50 -26.56
CA ASN A 114 3.51 15.01 -27.41
C ASN A 114 3.91 15.33 -28.85
N MET A 115 4.56 14.38 -29.50
CA MET A 115 4.79 14.38 -30.93
C MET A 115 3.44 13.95 -31.52
N ASP A 116 2.61 14.96 -31.83
CA ASP A 116 1.37 14.92 -32.60
C ASP A 116 0.85 13.50 -32.95
N GLN A 117 -0.18 13.06 -32.23
CA GLN A 117 -1.14 12.06 -32.70
C GLN A 117 -2.56 12.55 -32.48
#